data_AF-A0A2I0D4U6-F1
#
_entry.id   AF-A0A2I0D4U6-F1
#
_cell.length_a   1.000
_cell.length_b   1.000
_cell.length_c   1.000
_cell.angle_alpha   90.00
_cell.angle_beta   90.00
_cell.angle_gamma   90.00
#
_symmetry.space_group_name_H-M   'P 1'
#
loop_
_entity.id
_entity.type
_entity.pdbx_description
1 polymer ?
#
loop_
_entity_poly.entity_id
_entity_poly.type
_entity_poly.pdbx_seq_one_letter_code
_entity_poly.pdbx_strand_id
1 'polypeptide(L)'
;MTEEEKKIEGIKEMNFCPTCNSVVETVIVYSYTSENTVNEDLCGYVTEVLLSKCLKCQNLFLKEKSFQIVEGDDYLNSKIQFLPNTENEAIENCPEIVYNPYEETLKCYRAHAYDACAMMCHKGIEAISIDKREIKGNLTTKLKNLNSKGILGNTL
;
A
#
# COMPACT_ATOMS: atom_id res chain seq x y z
N MET A 1 25.08 -13.64 19.17
CA MET A 1 24.19 -14.71 18.68
C MET A 1 23.32 -15.20 19.82
N THR A 2 22.20 -14.52 20.01
CA THR A 2 21.00 -15.04 20.68
C THR A 2 19.85 -14.28 20.05
N GLU A 3 19.32 -14.85 18.96
CA GLU A 3 18.07 -14.41 18.35
C GLU A 3 16.96 -14.73 19.35
N GLU A 4 16.32 -13.72 19.95
CA GLU A 4 15.09 -13.94 20.71
C GLU A 4 13.94 -14.17 19.73
N GLU A 5 13.83 -15.40 19.23
CA GLU A 5 12.64 -15.89 18.53
C GLU A 5 11.47 -15.99 19.52
N LYS A 6 10.77 -14.87 19.77
CA LYS A 6 9.52 -14.91 20.53
C LYS A 6 8.40 -15.37 19.61
N LYS A 7 7.93 -16.61 19.80
CA LYS A 7 6.64 -17.08 19.29
C LYS A 7 5.53 -16.28 20.00
N ILE A 8 5.17 -15.13 19.43
CA ILE A 8 4.07 -14.30 19.96
C ILE A 8 2.75 -14.99 19.62
N GLU A 9 2.26 -15.85 20.51
CA GLU A 9 0.91 -16.39 20.39
C GLU A 9 -0.11 -15.32 20.85
N GLY A 10 -0.79 -14.70 19.89
CA GLY A 10 -2.11 -14.08 20.13
C GLY A 10 -2.17 -12.55 20.20
N ILE A 11 -1.11 -11.81 19.92
CA ILE A 11 -1.22 -10.34 19.79
C ILE A 11 -2.05 -10.01 18.54
N LYS A 12 -3.09 -9.21 18.75
CA LYS A 12 -4.04 -8.78 17.73
C LYS A 12 -3.85 -7.30 17.43
N GLU A 13 -3.95 -6.94 16.15
CA GLU A 13 -3.91 -5.56 15.67
C GLU A 13 -5.09 -5.31 14.71
N MET A 14 -5.55 -4.06 14.63
CA MET A 14 -6.50 -3.64 13.60
C MET A 14 -5.75 -3.15 12.37
N ASN A 15 -6.04 -3.73 11.20
CA ASN A 15 -5.43 -3.34 9.93
C ASN A 15 -6.47 -3.30 8.82
N PHE A 16 -6.30 -2.38 7.86
CA PHE A 16 -7.11 -2.41 6.65
C PHE A 16 -6.66 -3.59 5.77
N CYS A 17 -7.57 -4.49 5.45
CA CYS A 17 -7.30 -5.61 4.57
C CYS A 17 -7.84 -5.31 3.16
N PRO A 18 -6.97 -5.13 2.14
CA PRO A 18 -7.38 -4.90 0.76
C PRO A 18 -8.27 -6.02 0.20
N THR A 19 -8.05 -7.26 0.62
CA THR A 19 -8.85 -8.41 0.16
C THR A 19 -10.25 -8.42 0.77
N CYS A 20 -10.38 -8.03 2.04
CA CYS A 20 -11.70 -7.88 2.66
C CYS A 20 -12.35 -6.53 2.34
N ASN A 21 -11.57 -5.59 1.79
CA ASN A 21 -11.87 -4.18 1.66
C ASN A 21 -12.41 -3.55 2.96
N SER A 22 -11.89 -3.95 4.12
CA SER A 22 -12.39 -3.47 5.41
C SER A 22 -11.29 -3.43 6.46
N VAL A 23 -11.49 -2.64 7.53
CA VAL A 23 -10.67 -2.73 8.73
C VAL A 23 -11.02 -4.05 9.44
N VAL A 24 -10.01 -4.87 9.70
CA VAL A 24 -10.15 -6.21 10.28
C VAL A 24 -9.13 -6.42 11.39
N GLU A 25 -9.44 -7.38 12.26
CA GLU A 25 -8.47 -7.88 13.22
C GLU A 25 -7.48 -8.83 12.53
N THR A 26 -6.20 -8.64 12.79
CA THR A 26 -5.09 -9.49 12.34
C THR A 26 -4.37 -10.04 13.55
N VAL A 27 -3.90 -11.29 13.47
CA VAL A 27 -3.08 -11.90 14.51
C VAL A 27 -1.62 -11.97 14.06
N ILE A 28 -0.70 -11.56 14.92
CA ILE A 28 0.75 -11.71 14.70
C ILE A 28 1.08 -13.20 14.80
N VAL A 29 1.73 -13.73 13.77
CA VAL A 29 2.19 -15.12 13.71
C VAL A 29 3.70 -15.24 13.92
N TYR A 30 4.43 -14.16 13.61
CA TYR A 30 5.87 -14.08 13.81
C TYR A 30 6.29 -12.61 13.94
N SER A 31 7.31 -12.37 14.75
CA SER A 31 7.93 -11.05 14.92
C SER A 31 9.43 -11.22 15.05
N TYR A 32 10.19 -10.31 14.45
CA TYR A 32 11.63 -10.22 14.59
C TYR A 32 11.99 -8.78 14.94
N THR A 33 12.91 -8.59 15.88
CA THR A 33 13.42 -7.28 16.27
C THR A 33 14.91 -7.23 15.95
N SER A 34 15.35 -6.21 15.22
CA SER A 34 16.77 -6.02 14.91
C SER A 34 17.59 -5.77 16.17
N GLU A 35 18.90 -6.01 16.13
CA GLU A 35 19.78 -5.64 17.23
C GLU A 35 19.68 -4.14 17.53
N ASN A 36 19.45 -3.82 18.81
CA ASN A 36 19.29 -2.45 19.29
C ASN A 36 20.60 -1.67 19.15
N THR A 37 20.56 -0.56 18.43
CA THR A 37 21.70 0.38 18.36
C THR A 37 21.53 1.46 19.43
N VAL A 38 21.70 1.09 20.70
CA VAL A 38 21.57 2.01 21.83
C VAL A 38 22.94 2.51 22.25
N ASN A 39 23.09 3.84 22.34
CA ASN A 39 24.31 4.47 22.82
C ASN A 39 24.32 4.58 24.36
N GLU A 40 25.40 5.13 24.93
CA GLU A 40 25.55 5.32 26.38
C GLU A 40 24.48 6.26 26.97
N ASP A 41 23.89 7.14 26.16
CA ASP A 41 22.81 8.06 26.54
C ASP A 41 21.41 7.43 26.42
N LEU A 42 21.32 6.09 26.30
CA LEU A 42 20.06 5.36 26.08
C LEU A 42 19.26 5.85 24.87
N CYS A 43 19.95 6.40 23.87
CA CYS A 43 19.39 6.85 22.61
C CYS A 43 19.77 5.88 21.49
N GLY A 44 18.83 5.60 20.60
CA GLY A 44 19.07 4.59 19.57
C GLY A 44 17.94 4.39 18.58
N TYR A 45 18.07 3.33 17.78
CA TYR A 45 17.04 2.87 16.87
C TYR A 45 16.83 1.37 16.99
N VAL A 46 15.57 0.97 16.86
CA VAL A 46 15.15 -0.43 16.78
C VAL A 46 14.14 -0.60 15.66
N THR A 47 14.27 -1.69 14.92
CA THR A 47 13.34 -2.06 13.85
C THR A 47 12.66 -3.37 14.20
N GLU A 48 11.33 -3.38 14.18
CA GLU A 48 10.50 -4.58 14.35
C GLU A 48 9.86 -4.96 13.02
N VAL A 49 10.05 -6.21 12.62
CA VAL A 49 9.38 -6.83 11.47
C VAL A 49 8.29 -7.77 11.98
N LEU A 50 7.06 -7.56 11.51
CA LEU A 50 5.87 -8.28 11.96
C LEU A 50 5.22 -9.02 10.79
N LEU A 51 5.11 -10.34 10.90
CA LEU A 51 4.28 -11.16 10.04
C LEU A 51 2.97 -11.47 10.78
N SER A 52 1.85 -11.13 10.15
CA SER A 52 0.50 -11.33 10.69
C SER A 52 -0.45 -11.88 9.63
N LYS A 53 -1.61 -12.37 10.05
CA LYS A 53 -2.67 -12.83 9.13
C LYS A 53 -4.02 -12.24 9.50
N CYS A 54 -4.83 -11.93 8.49
CA CYS A 54 -6.21 -11.50 8.67
C CYS A 54 -7.07 -12.62 9.25
N LEU A 55 -7.81 -12.35 10.32
CA LEU A 55 -8.69 -13.36 10.91
C LEU A 55 -9.92 -13.68 10.05
N LYS A 56 -10.31 -12.77 9.14
CA LYS A 56 -11.45 -12.95 8.22
C LYS A 56 -11.10 -13.76 6.97
N CYS A 57 -10.09 -13.32 6.20
CA CYS A 57 -9.73 -13.96 4.92
C CYS A 57 -8.42 -14.76 4.95
N GLN A 58 -7.71 -14.79 6.09
CA GLN A 58 -6.42 -15.48 6.25
C GLN A 58 -5.26 -14.93 5.40
N ASN A 59 -5.45 -13.86 4.63
CA ASN A 59 -4.34 -13.24 3.90
C ASN A 59 -3.26 -12.67 4.84
N LEU A 60 -2.02 -12.79 4.37
CA LEU A 60 -0.82 -12.40 5.09
C LEU A 60 -0.58 -10.90 5.05
N PHE A 61 0.04 -10.41 6.12
CA PHE A 61 0.49 -9.04 6.28
C PHE A 61 1.94 -9.07 6.73
N LEU A 62 2.79 -8.30 6.05
CA LEU A 62 4.18 -8.10 6.43
C LEU A 62 4.40 -6.60 6.64
N LYS A 63 4.81 -6.22 7.84
CA LYS A 63 5.05 -4.83 8.21
C LYS A 63 6.40 -4.65 8.87
N GLU A 64 6.93 -3.46 8.76
CA GLU A 64 8.08 -2.99 9.51
C GLU A 64 7.68 -1.76 10.32
N LYS A 65 8.11 -1.71 11.57
CA LYS A 65 8.00 -0.55 12.45
C LYS A 65 9.42 -0.14 12.85
N SER A 66 9.76 1.11 12.63
CA SER A 66 11.00 1.69 13.16
C SER A 66 10.66 2.54 14.37
N PHE A 67 11.40 2.35 15.46
CA PHE A 67 11.28 3.15 16.67
C PHE A 67 12.59 3.89 16.92
N GLN A 68 12.45 5.13 17.37
CA GLN A 68 13.52 5.91 17.95
C GLN A 68 13.48 5.73 19.46
N ILE A 69 14.61 5.35 20.05
CA ILE A 69 14.77 5.23 21.49
C ILE A 69 15.33 6.55 21.99
N VAL A 70 14.67 7.17 22.97
CA VAL A 70 15.13 8.41 23.62
C VAL A 70 15.02 8.21 25.13
N GLU A 71 16.16 8.29 25.82
CA GLU A 71 16.24 8.08 27.29
C GLU A 71 15.63 6.73 27.75
N GLY A 72 15.68 5.71 26.89
CA GLY A 72 15.13 4.38 27.16
C GLY A 72 13.65 4.17 26.81
N ASP A 73 12.96 5.20 26.32
CA ASP A 73 11.57 5.11 25.83
C ASP A 73 11.50 4.94 24.31
N ASP A 74 10.59 4.08 23.83
CA ASP A 74 10.38 3.78 22.41
C ASP A 74 9.34 4.71 21.77
N TYR A 75 9.74 5.48 20.76
CA TYR A 75 8.88 6.35 19.97
C TYR A 75 8.75 5.83 18.55
N LEU A 76 7.52 5.55 18.10
CA LEU A 76 7.28 5.09 16.71
C LEU A 76 7.70 6.19 15.73
N ASN A 77 8.74 5.91 14.95
CA ASN A 77 9.29 6.81 13.94
C ASN A 77 8.63 6.57 12.58
N SER A 78 8.52 5.32 12.14
CA SER A 78 7.90 4.97 10.86
C SER A 78 7.21 3.61 10.89
N LYS A 79 6.26 3.41 9.98
CA LYS A 79 5.55 2.14 9.78
C LYS A 79 5.35 1.88 8.29
N ILE A 80 5.92 0.80 7.78
CA ILE A 80 5.84 0.38 6.37
C ILE A 80 5.06 -0.94 6.28
N GLN A 81 4.21 -1.10 5.27
CA GLN A 81 3.51 -2.35 4.97
C GLN A 81 3.99 -2.92 3.63
N PHE A 82 4.78 -3.98 3.68
CA PHE A 82 5.27 -4.67 2.48
C PHE A 82 4.21 -5.59 1.86
N LEU A 83 3.39 -6.23 2.69
CA LEU A 83 2.32 -7.12 2.24
C LEU A 83 1.02 -6.88 3.03
N PRO A 84 -0.15 -6.93 2.39
CA PRO A 84 -0.33 -6.81 0.94
C PRO A 84 0.18 -5.45 0.47
N ASN A 85 0.94 -5.45 -0.64
CA ASN A 85 1.43 -4.21 -1.22
C ASN A 85 0.22 -3.41 -1.74
N THR A 86 -0.03 -2.26 -1.14
CA THR A 86 -1.08 -1.33 -1.56
C THR A 86 -0.51 -0.15 -2.34
N GLU A 87 0.80 -0.04 -2.43
CA GLU A 87 1.50 0.95 -3.22
C GLU A 87 1.57 0.46 -4.67
N ASN A 88 1.32 1.37 -5.60
CA ASN A 88 1.41 1.09 -7.02
C ASN A 88 2.51 1.99 -7.57
N GLU A 89 3.67 1.39 -7.87
CA GLU A 89 4.86 2.08 -8.39
C GLU A 89 4.55 2.92 -9.65
N ALA A 90 3.53 2.52 -10.43
CA ALA A 90 3.12 3.27 -11.62
C ALA A 90 2.59 4.68 -11.28
N ILE A 91 2.19 4.93 -10.04
CA ILE A 91 1.73 6.24 -9.57
C ILE A 91 2.91 7.21 -9.37
N GLU A 92 4.07 6.73 -8.91
CA GLU A 92 5.19 7.61 -8.52
C GLU A 92 5.66 8.51 -9.66
N ASN A 93 5.59 8.00 -10.90
CA ASN A 93 5.99 8.71 -12.11
C ASN A 93 4.78 9.19 -12.94
N CYS A 94 3.60 9.21 -12.33
CA CYS A 94 2.35 9.50 -13.01
C CYS A 94 2.11 11.01 -13.13
N PRO A 95 1.71 11.52 -14.31
CA PRO A 95 1.27 12.92 -14.44
C PRO A 95 0.10 13.24 -13.51
N GLU A 96 0.08 14.46 -12.96
CA GLU A 96 -0.94 14.89 -11.97
C GLU A 96 -2.39 14.70 -12.47
N ILE A 97 -2.62 14.92 -13.76
CA ILE A 97 -3.95 14.73 -14.39
C ILE A 97 -4.47 13.29 -14.26
N VAL A 98 -3.57 12.30 -14.20
CA VAL A 98 -3.89 10.88 -14.02
C VAL A 98 -3.84 10.48 -12.55
N TYR A 99 -2.93 11.07 -11.76
CA TYR A 99 -2.79 10.82 -10.32
C TYR A 99 -4.09 11.11 -9.56
N ASN A 100 -4.69 12.29 -9.78
CA ASN A 100 -5.87 12.74 -9.04
C ASN A 100 -7.07 11.78 -9.14
N PRO A 101 -7.52 11.36 -10.34
CA PRO A 101 -8.62 10.39 -10.44
C PRO A 101 -8.24 9.01 -9.88
N TYR A 102 -6.96 8.62 -9.93
CA TYR A 102 -6.51 7.38 -9.30
C TYR A 102 -6.65 7.43 -7.77
N GLU A 103 -6.17 8.50 -7.12
CA GLU A 103 -6.24 8.65 -5.67
C GLU A 103 -7.70 8.64 -5.18
N GLU A 104 -8.58 9.36 -5.86
CA GLU A 104 -10.01 9.37 -5.56
C GLU A 104 -10.68 8.01 -5.80
N THR A 105 -10.25 7.26 -6.82
CA THR A 105 -10.72 5.88 -7.04
C THR A 105 -10.43 5.02 -5.81
N LEU A 106 -9.23 5.11 -5.24
CA LEU A 106 -8.88 4.36 -4.02
C LEU A 106 -9.75 4.76 -2.83
N LYS A 107 -10.05 6.05 -2.66
CA LYS A 107 -10.94 6.54 -1.60
C LYS A 107 -12.36 5.99 -1.77
N CYS A 108 -12.92 6.05 -2.99
CA CYS A 108 -14.24 5.51 -3.29
C CYS A 108 -14.30 3.99 -3.07
N TYR A 109 -13.27 3.25 -3.52
CA TYR A 109 -13.18 1.81 -3.32
C TYR A 109 -13.20 1.42 -1.84
N ARG A 110 -12.37 2.09 -1.02
CA ARG A 110 -12.31 1.87 0.43
C ARG A 110 -13.63 2.22 1.13
N ALA A 111 -14.33 3.24 0.63
CA ALA A 111 -15.64 3.65 1.12
C ALA A 111 -16.82 2.79 0.60
N HIS A 112 -16.56 1.76 -0.20
CA HIS A 112 -17.58 0.92 -0.86
C HIS A 112 -18.53 1.72 -1.79
N ALA A 113 -18.10 2.90 -2.24
CA ALA A 113 -18.83 3.74 -3.19
C ALA A 113 -18.50 3.30 -4.62
N TYR A 114 -18.93 2.10 -5.00
CA TYR A 114 -18.46 1.45 -6.24
C TYR A 114 -18.86 2.16 -7.54
N ASP A 115 -20.04 2.79 -7.59
CA ASP A 115 -20.44 3.58 -8.75
C ASP A 115 -19.52 4.79 -8.95
N ALA A 116 -19.20 5.49 -7.86
CA ALA A 116 -18.24 6.59 -7.87
C ALA A 116 -16.84 6.10 -8.23
N CYS A 117 -16.43 4.94 -7.69
CA CYS A 117 -15.16 4.28 -8.02
C CYS A 117 -15.05 4.02 -9.53
N ALA A 118 -16.07 3.44 -10.16
CA ALA A 118 -16.10 3.16 -11.60
C ALA A 118 -16.00 4.45 -12.43
N MET A 119 -16.68 5.51 -12.00
CA MET A 119 -16.60 6.83 -12.65
C MET A 119 -15.19 7.44 -12.55
N MET A 120 -14.51 7.30 -11.41
CA MET A 120 -13.14 7.78 -11.25
C MET A 120 -12.13 6.95 -12.04
N CYS A 121 -12.32 5.62 -12.16
CA CYS A 121 -11.55 4.80 -13.09
C CYS A 121 -11.69 5.30 -14.53
N HIS A 122 -12.91 5.57 -14.99
CA HIS A 122 -13.16 6.11 -16.32
C HIS A 122 -12.42 7.45 -16.51
N LYS A 123 -12.54 8.38 -15.56
CA LYS A 123 -11.81 9.65 -15.60
C LYS A 123 -10.29 9.47 -15.66
N GLY A 124 -9.75 8.48 -14.94
CA GLY A 124 -8.32 8.15 -15.01
C GLY A 124 -7.89 7.69 -16.40
N ILE A 125 -8.65 6.81 -17.05
CA ILE A 125 -8.34 6.35 -18.42
C ILE A 125 -8.46 7.50 -19.44
N GLU A 126 -9.46 8.36 -19.28
CA GLU A 126 -9.61 9.59 -20.07
C GLU A 126 -8.42 10.53 -19.87
N ALA A 127 -7.96 10.73 -18.64
CA ALA A 127 -6.78 11.53 -18.32
C ALA A 127 -5.51 10.98 -18.98
N ILE A 128 -5.31 9.65 -18.99
CA ILE A 128 -4.20 9.00 -19.71
C ILE A 128 -4.26 9.32 -21.21
N SER A 129 -5.46 9.27 -21.79
CA SER A 129 -5.65 9.59 -23.20
C SER A 129 -5.29 11.05 -23.50
N ILE A 130 -5.68 11.98 -22.63
CA ILE A 130 -5.35 13.40 -22.72
C ILE A 130 -3.83 13.62 -22.60
N ASP A 131 -3.18 13.01 -21.62
CA ASP A 131 -1.72 13.09 -21.42
C ASP A 131 -0.95 12.66 -22.68
N LYS A 132 -1.41 11.58 -23.33
CA LYS A 132 -0.86 11.06 -24.58
C LYS A 132 -1.37 11.77 -25.84
N ARG A 133 -2.04 12.91 -25.68
CA ARG A 133 -2.55 13.79 -26.75
C ARG A 133 -3.62 13.15 -27.64
N GLU A 134 -4.31 12.12 -27.15
CA GLU A 134 -5.48 11.50 -27.78
C GLU A 134 -6.78 12.07 -27.19
N ILE A 135 -7.21 13.22 -27.73
CA ILE A 135 -8.36 13.98 -27.20
C ILE A 135 -9.63 13.87 -28.04
N LYS A 136 -9.55 13.29 -29.26
CA LYS A 136 -10.66 13.29 -30.22
C LYS A 136 -11.49 12.00 -30.14
N GLY A 137 -12.80 12.14 -30.22
CA GLY A 137 -13.75 11.02 -30.21
C GLY A 137 -14.09 10.53 -28.79
N ASN A 138 -14.79 9.40 -28.72
CA ASN A 138 -15.10 8.74 -27.46
C ASN A 138 -13.90 7.93 -26.93
N LEU A 139 -13.98 7.46 -25.68
CA LEU A 139 -12.92 6.70 -25.04
C LEU A 139 -12.47 5.48 -25.86
N THR A 140 -13.41 4.75 -26.45
CA THR A 140 -13.11 3.57 -27.29
C THR A 140 -12.24 3.94 -28.49
N THR A 141 -12.54 5.05 -29.17
CA THR A 141 -11.72 5.54 -30.28
C THR A 141 -10.34 5.97 -29.81
N LYS A 142 -10.25 6.69 -28.69
CA LYS A 142 -8.96 7.12 -28.10
C LYS A 142 -8.08 5.92 -27.77
N LEU A 143 -8.62 4.90 -27.10
CA LEU A 143 -7.88 3.68 -26.77
C LEU A 143 -7.42 2.91 -28.00
N LYS A 144 -8.25 2.79 -29.04
CA LYS A 144 -7.85 2.18 -30.32
C LYS A 144 -6.70 2.95 -30.98
N ASN A 145 -6.74 4.29 -30.95
CA ASN A 145 -5.66 5.11 -31.48
C ASN A 145 -4.36 4.92 -30.69
N LEU A 146 -4.41 4.96 -29.36
CA LEU A 146 -3.25 4.71 -28.51
C LEU A 146 -2.63 3.33 -28.77
N ASN A 147 -3.46 2.30 -28.95
CA ASN A 147 -3.02 0.96 -29.31
C ASN A 147 -2.35 0.95 -30.71
N SER A 148 -2.97 1.58 -31.71
CA SER A 148 -2.40 1.65 -33.07
C SER A 148 -1.06 2.39 -33.14
N LYS A 149 -0.80 3.29 -32.17
CA LYS A 149 0.47 4.02 -32.02
C LYS A 149 1.53 3.24 -31.25
N GLY A 150 1.20 2.04 -30.74
CA GLY A 150 2.09 1.25 -29.90
C GLY A 150 2.34 1.87 -28.51
N ILE A 151 1.48 2.78 -28.05
CA ILE A 151 1.60 3.40 -26.72
C ILE A 151 1.09 2.44 -25.64
N LEU A 152 0.03 1.67 -25.95
CA LEU A 152 -0.44 0.59 -25.09
C LEU A 152 0.34 -0.68 -25.41
N GLY A 153 0.76 -1.42 -24.38
CA GLY A 153 1.34 -2.74 -24.54
C GLY A 153 0.30 -3.75 -25.06
N ASN A 154 0.75 -4.79 -25.78
CA ASN A 154 -0.11 -5.86 -26.33
C ASN A 154 -0.72 -6.80 -25.28
N THR A 155 -0.78 -6.40 -24.01
CA THR A 155 -1.34 -7.23 -22.94
C THR A 155 -2.77 -6.79 -22.66
N LEU A 156 -3.71 -7.34 -23.43
CA LEU A 156 -5.13 -7.44 -23.08
C LEU A 156 -5.48 -8.92 -22.94
#